data_AF-A0A9E4FDH0-F1
#
_entry.id   AF-A0A9E4FDH0-F1
#
_cell.length_a   1.000
_cell.length_b   1.000
_cell.length_c   1.000
_cell.angle_alpha   90.00
_cell.angle_beta   90.00
_cell.angle_gamma   90.00
#
_symmetry.space_group_name_H-M   'P 1'
#
loop_
_entity.id
_entity.type
_entity.pdbx_description
1 polymer ?
#
loop_
_entity_poly.entity_id
_entity_poly.type
_entity_poly.pdbx_seq_one_letter_code
_entity_poly.pdbx_strand_id
1 'polypeptide(L)' 'MPVRRANAREDADVVVVGGGPAGSTAATLLARAGLNVRLFERERFP' A
#
# COMPACT_ATOMS: atom_id res chain seq x y z
N MET A 1 -1.03 -20.51 16.21
CA MET A 1 -0.26 -19.29 16.50
C MET A 1 -1.11 -18.07 16.16
N PRO A 2 -1.73 -17.35 17.12
CA PRO A 2 -2.40 -16.10 16.80
C PRO A 2 -1.45 -14.93 17.07
N VAL A 3 -0.73 -14.46 16.05
CA VAL A 3 -0.14 -13.12 16.08
C VAL A 3 -1.09 -12.22 15.31
N ARG A 4 -2.02 -11.57 16.02
CA ARG A 4 -2.77 -10.45 15.45
C ARG A 4 -2.90 -9.34 16.48
N ARG A 5 -1.91 -8.46 16.45
CA ARG A 5 -2.04 -7.07 16.88
C ARG A 5 -1.30 -6.21 15.88
N ALA A 6 -1.82 -6.16 14.67
CA ALA A 6 -1.58 -5.01 13.85
C ALA A 6 -2.85 -4.15 13.96
N ASN A 7 -2.61 -2.91 14.34
CA ASN A 7 -3.62 -1.87 14.36
C ASN A 7 -4.24 -1.87 12.94
N ALA A 8 -5.56 -1.68 12.77
CA ALA A 8 -6.15 -1.65 11.42
C ALA A 8 -5.53 -0.57 10.51
N ARG A 9 -4.76 0.36 11.09
CA ARG A 9 -3.95 1.38 10.43
C ARG A 9 -2.53 0.94 10.04
N GLU A 10 -2.10 -0.25 10.44
CA GLU A 10 -0.74 -0.80 10.29
C GLU A 10 -0.70 -2.04 9.37
N ASP A 11 -1.82 -2.77 9.20
CA ASP A 11 -1.91 -3.91 8.28
C ASP A 11 -1.96 -3.50 6.79
N ALA A 12 -1.02 -4.01 6.00
CA ALA A 12 -1.03 -3.95 4.55
C ALA A 12 -0.54 -5.30 4.01
N ASP A 13 -1.24 -5.84 3.01
CA ASP A 13 -0.81 -7.02 2.27
C ASP A 13 0.37 -6.68 1.35
N VAL A 14 0.40 -5.44 0.85
CA VAL A 14 1.48 -4.94 -0.02
C VAL A 14 1.84 -3.49 0.31
N VAL A 15 3.14 -3.20 0.30
CA VAL A 15 3.68 -1.83 0.41
C VAL A 15 4.38 -1.46 -0.89
N VAL A 16 3.99 -0.34 -1.49
CA VAL A 16 4.59 0.24 -2.69
C VAL A 16 5.34 1.50 -2.30
N VAL A 17 6.62 1.60 -2.69
CA VAL A 17 7.45 2.77 -2.44
C VAL A 17 7.77 3.45 -3.76
N GLY A 18 7.41 4.73 -3.87
CA GLY A 18 7.43 5.53 -5.09
C GLY A 18 6.02 5.69 -5.68
N GLY A 19 5.55 6.93 -5.79
CA GLY A 19 4.28 7.38 -6.38
C GLY A 19 4.37 7.78 -7.85
N GLY A 20 5.53 7.59 -8.49
CA GLY A 20 5.69 7.79 -9.94
C GLY A 20 4.79 6.85 -10.78
N PRO A 21 4.86 6.92 -12.12
CA PRO A 21 3.93 6.20 -13.01
C PRO A 21 3.87 4.69 -12.76
N ALA A 22 5.01 4.06 -12.47
CA ALA A 22 5.07 2.62 -12.19
C ALA A 22 4.45 2.27 -10.83
N GLY A 23 4.77 3.03 -9.78
CA GLY A 23 4.32 2.71 -8.43
C GLY A 23 2.84 3.00 -8.20
N SER A 24 2.34 4.12 -8.72
CA SER A 24 0.89 4.42 -8.69
C SER A 24 0.07 3.40 -9.50
N THR A 25 0.57 2.97 -10.66
CA THR A 25 -0.06 1.89 -11.44
C THR A 25 -0.07 0.57 -10.69
N ALA A 26 1.06 0.17 -10.12
CA ALA A 26 1.15 -1.06 -9.33
C ALA A 26 0.19 -1.03 -8.14
N ALA A 27 0.18 0.05 -7.37
CA ALA A 27 -0.73 0.21 -6.23
C ALA A 27 -2.20 0.16 -6.65
N THR A 28 -2.55 0.78 -7.79
CA THR A 28 -3.91 0.77 -8.33
C THR A 28 -4.34 -0.64 -8.74
N LEU A 29 -3.48 -1.38 -9.45
CA LEU A 29 -3.79 -2.73 -9.90
C LEU A 29 -3.94 -3.69 -8.71
N LEU A 30 -3.05 -3.60 -7.73
CA LEU A 30 -3.08 -4.42 -6.52
C LEU A 30 -4.32 -4.11 -5.66
N ALA A 31 -4.69 -2.83 -5.51
CA ALA A 31 -5.91 -2.44 -4.81
C ALA A 31 -7.17 -2.95 -5.55
N ARG A 32 -7.19 -2.88 -6.88
CA ARG A 32 -8.29 -3.45 -7.71
C ARG A 32 -8.40 -4.96 -7.60
N ALA A 33 -7.29 -5.65 -7.30
CA ALA A 33 -7.28 -7.08 -7.01
C ALA A 33 -7.78 -7.42 -5.59
N GLY A 34 -8.15 -6.42 -4.78
CA GLY A 34 -8.71 -6.60 -3.44
C GLY A 34 -7.66 -6.68 -2.32
N LEU A 35 -6.40 -6.34 -2.60
CA LEU A 35 -5.34 -6.33 -1.60
C LEU A 35 -5.35 -5.02 -0.81
N ASN A 36 -4.99 -5.09 0.48
CA ASN A 36 -4.75 -3.90 1.30
C ASN A 36 -3.38 -3.33 0.96
N VAL A 37 -3.36 -2.31 0.11
CA VAL A 37 -2.11 -1.71 -0.38
C VAL A 37 -1.83 -0.37 0.30
N ARG A 38 -0.58 -0.14 0.69
CA ARG A 38 -0.09 1.20 1.06
C ARG A 38 0.97 1.68 0.10
N LEU A 39 0.76 2.88 -0.44
CA LEU A 39 1.73 3.56 -1.28
C LEU A 39 2.38 4.70 -0.50
N PHE A 40 3.70 4.74 -0.48
CA PHE A 40 4.51 5.81 0.11
C PHE A 40 5.30 6.52 -0.97
N GLU A 41 5.22 7.85 -0.99
CA GLU A 41 6.04 8.72 -1.84
C GLU A 41 6.66 9.78 -0.93
N ARG A 42 7.92 10.14 -1.23
CA ARG A 42 8.64 11.21 -0.54
C ARG A 42 8.05 12.57 -0.88
N GLU A 43 7.68 12.77 -2.14
CA GLU A 43 6.97 13.98 -2.57
C GLU A 43 5.52 13.96 -2.11
N ARG A 44 5.13 15.04 -1.41
CA ARG A 44 3.74 15.24 -1.03
C ARG A 44 3.01 15.83 -2.23
N PHE A 45 2.38 14.98 -3.02
CA PHE A 45 1.43 15.42 -4.03
C PHE A 45 0.18 15.99 -3.32
N PRO A 46 -0.38 17.14 -3.75
CA PRO A 46 -1.59 17.71 -3.16
C PRO A 46 -2.81 16.80 -3.31
#